data_AF-A0A6G6PLC7-F1
#
_entry.id   AF-A0A6G6PLC7-F1
#
_cell.length_a   1.000
_cell.length_b   1.000
_cell.length_c   1.000
_cell.angle_alpha   90.00
_cell.angle_beta   90.00
_cell.angle_gamma   90.00
#
_symmetry.space_group_name_H-M   'P 1'
#
loop_
_entity.id
_entity.type
_entity.pdbx_description
1 polymer ?
#
loop_
_entity_poly.entity_id
_entity_poly.type
_entity_poly.pdbx_seq_one_letter_code
_entity_poly.pdbx_strand_id
1 'polypeptide(L)'
;MPVLHNQISNKILKERMLAEVEPRTTISFYKYFNIQDPNEFRNQWYQQFKALSVFGRVYIAKEGINAQISVPESNVSALRELIYATDPALENLRLNIAIDDDGKSFWVLRMKVRERVVADGIDDETFNPANTGQYLKAHEVNEMIDDPNTVFVDMRNHYEYEVGRFDNAIEIPSDTFREQLPMAVEMLQEQKDKNVVMYCTGGIRCEKASAYMLHNGFKNVYHVEGGIIEYARKAKEQGLPLRFKGKNFVFDNRMGERITEDTLAQCHQCGAPCDAHTNCRNDGCHLLFIQCPSCAEKYEGCCSSSCTEEMKLPEQEQRARRAGREVSNKIFNKSRHRLSDGLLNKDN
;
A
#
# COMPACT_ATOMS: atom_id res chain seq x y z
N MET A 1 13.32 -16.87 -24.72
CA MET A 1 12.64 -15.56 -24.81
C MET A 1 13.55 -14.49 -24.22
N PRO A 2 13.67 -13.30 -24.84
CA PRO A 2 14.46 -12.21 -24.27
C PRO A 2 13.89 -11.80 -22.91
N VAL A 3 14.75 -11.62 -21.91
CA VAL A 3 14.34 -11.12 -20.60
C VAL A 3 13.98 -9.63 -20.74
N LEU A 4 12.69 -9.31 -20.59
CA LEU A 4 12.22 -7.92 -20.54
C LEU A 4 12.84 -7.22 -19.31
N HIS A 5 13.81 -6.34 -19.54
CA HIS A 5 14.43 -5.52 -18.50
C HIS A 5 14.51 -4.07 -18.96
N ASN A 6 14.49 -3.14 -18.01
CA ASN A 6 14.61 -1.72 -18.31
C ASN A 6 16.03 -1.41 -18.78
N GLN A 7 16.14 -0.83 -19.96
CA GLN A 7 17.42 -0.38 -20.54
C GLN A 7 17.79 1.05 -20.10
N ILE A 8 16.84 1.77 -19.50
CA ILE A 8 16.99 3.16 -19.08
C ILE A 8 17.01 3.21 -17.55
N SER A 9 17.94 3.98 -16.99
CA SER A 9 18.06 4.13 -15.53
C SER A 9 16.79 4.76 -14.94
N ASN A 10 16.43 4.37 -13.70
CA ASN A 10 15.28 4.95 -13.01
C ASN A 10 15.39 6.48 -12.84
N LYS A 11 16.61 7.02 -12.71
CA LYS A 11 16.84 8.46 -12.60
C LYS A 11 16.37 9.19 -13.86
N ILE A 12 16.80 8.73 -15.03
CA ILE A 12 16.40 9.32 -16.32
C ILE A 12 14.89 9.18 -16.55
N LEU A 13 14.31 8.02 -16.22
CA LEU A 13 12.87 7.81 -16.36
C LEU A 13 12.07 8.75 -15.45
N LYS A 14 12.53 8.97 -14.21
CA LYS A 14 11.91 9.91 -13.28
C LYS A 14 12.01 11.36 -13.79
N GLU A 15 13.17 11.77 -14.29
CA GLU A 15 13.36 13.11 -14.88
C GLU A 15 12.42 13.33 -16.07
N ARG A 16 12.24 12.33 -16.94
CA ARG A 16 11.27 12.41 -18.06
C ARG A 16 9.84 12.58 -17.56
N MET A 17 9.43 11.80 -16.56
CA MET A 17 8.09 11.91 -15.98
C MET A 17 7.86 13.28 -15.33
N LEU A 18 8.87 13.82 -14.63
CA LEU A 18 8.75 15.15 -14.02
C LEU A 18 8.65 16.28 -15.06
N ALA A 19 9.17 16.07 -16.27
CA ALA A 19 9.08 17.00 -17.39
C ALA A 19 7.84 16.80 -18.28
N GLU A 20 7.11 15.70 -18.09
CA GLU A 20 5.87 15.42 -18.83
C GLU A 20 4.77 16.38 -18.38
N VAL A 21 4.05 16.94 -19.36
CA VAL A 21 2.94 17.88 -19.14
C VAL A 21 1.58 17.27 -19.45
N GLU A 22 1.54 16.08 -20.05
CA GLU A 22 0.29 15.37 -20.32
C GLU A 22 -0.32 14.94 -18.98
N PRO A 23 -1.57 15.33 -18.68
CA PRO A 23 -2.26 14.90 -17.46
C PRO A 23 -2.43 13.38 -17.43
N ARG A 24 -2.28 12.80 -16.23
CA ARG A 24 -2.37 11.36 -16.03
C ARG A 24 -3.28 11.04 -14.86
N THR A 25 -4.00 9.93 -14.96
CA THR A 25 -4.85 9.41 -13.90
C THR A 25 -4.19 8.22 -13.24
N THR A 26 -4.05 8.28 -11.92
CA THR A 26 -3.61 7.15 -11.10
C THR A 26 -4.79 6.26 -10.74
N ILE A 27 -4.65 4.97 -11.05
CA ILE A 27 -5.70 3.96 -10.94
C ILE A 27 -5.12 2.75 -10.21
N SER A 28 -5.88 2.20 -9.27
CA SER A 28 -5.60 0.87 -8.71
C SER A 28 -6.78 -0.07 -8.93
N PHE A 29 -6.50 -1.34 -9.11
CA PHE A 29 -7.52 -2.38 -9.23
C PHE A 29 -6.94 -3.75 -8.91
N TYR A 30 -7.80 -4.69 -8.58
CA TYR A 30 -7.44 -6.09 -8.44
C TYR A 30 -8.64 -6.96 -8.80
N LYS A 31 -8.38 -8.20 -9.17
CA LYS A 31 -9.41 -9.22 -9.34
C LYS A 31 -8.82 -10.58 -9.03
N TYR A 32 -9.50 -11.36 -8.20
CA TYR A 32 -9.25 -12.78 -8.08
C TYR A 32 -10.06 -13.53 -9.14
N PHE A 33 -9.37 -14.21 -10.04
CA PHE A 33 -9.93 -15.06 -11.10
C PHE A 33 -8.82 -15.97 -11.64
N ASN A 34 -9.18 -17.11 -12.20
CA ASN A 34 -8.19 -18.08 -12.64
C ASN A 34 -7.52 -17.66 -13.95
N ILE A 35 -6.24 -17.31 -13.90
CA ILE A 35 -5.39 -17.04 -15.06
C ILE A 35 -4.64 -18.32 -15.41
N GLN A 36 -4.94 -18.90 -16.58
CA GLN A 36 -4.38 -20.19 -17.01
C GLN A 36 -2.85 -20.15 -17.18
N ASP A 37 -2.34 -19.17 -17.94
CA ASP A 37 -0.91 -18.92 -18.13
C ASP A 37 -0.55 -17.49 -17.72
N PRO A 38 -0.10 -17.27 -16.47
CA PRO A 38 0.32 -15.96 -15.99
C PRO A 38 1.47 -15.32 -16.79
N ASN A 39 2.35 -16.12 -17.39
CA ASN A 39 3.48 -15.59 -18.16
C ASN A 39 3.00 -15.02 -19.50
N GLU A 40 2.16 -15.77 -20.20
CA GLU A 40 1.58 -15.33 -21.46
C GLU A 40 0.65 -14.12 -21.27
N PHE A 41 -0.23 -14.18 -20.27
CA PHE A 41 -1.08 -13.06 -19.87
C PHE A 41 -0.25 -11.79 -19.62
N ARG A 42 0.84 -11.91 -18.84
CA ARG A 42 1.74 -10.80 -18.57
C ARG A 42 2.37 -10.24 -19.84
N ASN A 43 2.83 -11.09 -20.76
CA ASN A 43 3.51 -10.66 -21.98
C ASN A 43 2.56 -9.87 -22.89
N GLN A 44 1.34 -10.36 -23.09
CA GLN A 44 0.31 -9.70 -23.91
C GLN A 44 -0.08 -8.35 -23.31
N TRP A 45 -0.41 -8.33 -22.02
CA TRP A 45 -0.77 -7.10 -21.32
C TRP A 45 0.36 -6.09 -21.29
N TYR A 46 1.62 -6.52 -21.18
CA TYR A 46 2.75 -5.60 -21.22
C TYR A 46 2.82 -4.83 -22.53
N GLN A 47 2.57 -5.48 -23.67
CA GLN A 47 2.56 -4.81 -24.98
C GLN A 47 1.40 -3.83 -25.10
N GLN A 48 0.20 -4.24 -24.66
CA GLN A 48 -1.01 -3.41 -24.67
C GLN A 48 -0.88 -2.19 -23.76
N PHE A 49 -0.42 -2.38 -22.52
CA PHE A 49 -0.21 -1.31 -21.54
C PHE A 49 0.87 -0.35 -22.02
N LYS A 50 1.93 -0.84 -22.66
CA LYS A 50 2.96 0.00 -23.27
C LYS A 50 2.40 0.84 -24.41
N ALA A 51 1.50 0.30 -25.24
CA ALA A 51 0.86 1.04 -26.33
C ALA A 51 -0.05 2.18 -25.82
N LEU A 52 -0.65 2.00 -24.63
CA LEU A 52 -1.44 3.03 -23.94
C LEU A 52 -0.60 3.96 -23.04
N SER A 53 0.72 3.86 -23.11
CA SER A 53 1.64 4.62 -22.26
C SER A 53 1.41 4.43 -20.75
N VAL A 54 0.93 3.26 -20.33
CA VAL A 54 0.70 2.95 -18.91
C VAL A 54 2.03 2.79 -18.17
N PHE A 55 2.15 3.43 -17.02
CA PHE A 55 3.21 3.21 -16.03
C PHE A 55 2.62 2.57 -14.78
N GLY A 56 3.45 1.95 -13.94
CA GLY A 56 2.98 1.39 -12.68
C GLY A 56 3.56 0.04 -12.33
N ARG A 57 2.90 -0.61 -11.39
CA ARG A 57 3.23 -1.93 -10.91
C ARG A 57 2.03 -2.84 -11.06
N VAL A 58 2.25 -3.99 -11.70
CA VAL A 58 1.23 -5.03 -11.86
C VAL A 58 1.81 -6.35 -11.39
N TYR A 59 1.10 -7.02 -10.49
CA TYR A 59 1.36 -8.39 -10.10
C TYR A 59 0.30 -9.29 -10.69
N ILE A 60 0.75 -10.37 -11.32
CA ILE A 60 -0.09 -11.37 -11.97
C ILE A 60 0.27 -12.70 -11.34
N ALA A 61 -0.73 -13.46 -10.93
CA ALA A 61 -0.57 -14.82 -10.44
C ALA A 61 -1.67 -15.70 -11.04
N LYS A 62 -1.59 -17.01 -10.84
CA LYS A 62 -2.66 -17.93 -11.27
C LYS A 62 -4.02 -17.56 -10.67
N GLU A 63 -4.01 -17.00 -9.46
CA GLU A 63 -5.21 -16.55 -8.73
C GLU A 63 -5.74 -15.18 -9.15
N GLY A 64 -5.08 -14.44 -10.04
CA GLY A 64 -5.61 -13.18 -10.56
C GLY A 64 -4.58 -12.07 -10.75
N ILE A 65 -5.03 -10.82 -10.60
CA ILE A 65 -4.26 -9.61 -10.87
C ILE A 65 -4.38 -8.57 -9.73
N ASN A 66 -3.30 -7.83 -9.49
CA ASN A 66 -3.24 -6.65 -8.63
C ASN A 66 -2.42 -5.56 -9.31
N ALA A 67 -2.99 -4.38 -9.50
CA ALA A 67 -2.41 -3.31 -10.26
C ALA A 67 -2.53 -1.96 -9.55
N GLN A 68 -1.45 -1.19 -9.62
CA GLN A 68 -1.40 0.23 -9.31
C GLN A 68 -0.67 0.90 -10.47
N ILE A 69 -1.37 1.73 -11.21
CA ILE A 69 -0.92 2.25 -12.49
C ILE A 69 -1.23 3.73 -12.63
N SER A 70 -0.56 4.37 -13.58
CA SER A 70 -0.85 5.71 -14.05
C SER A 70 -0.91 5.67 -15.58
N VAL A 71 -1.94 6.27 -16.16
CA VAL A 71 -2.19 6.30 -17.60
C VAL A 71 -2.49 7.74 -18.01
N PRO A 72 -2.12 8.19 -19.23
CA PRO A 72 -2.61 9.48 -19.73
C PRO A 72 -4.13 9.57 -19.66
N GLU A 73 -4.66 10.73 -19.27
CA GLU A 73 -6.11 10.94 -19.15
C GLU A 73 -6.85 10.61 -20.44
N SER A 74 -6.24 10.94 -21.59
CA SER A 74 -6.70 10.64 -22.94
C SER A 74 -6.92 9.13 -23.20
N ASN A 75 -6.19 8.27 -22.49
CA ASN A 75 -6.19 6.81 -22.67
C ASN A 75 -7.00 6.06 -21.61
N VAL A 76 -7.61 6.73 -20.61
CA VAL A 76 -8.35 6.07 -19.52
C VAL A 76 -9.50 5.20 -20.05
N SER A 77 -10.25 5.69 -21.04
CA SER A 77 -11.37 4.93 -21.63
C SER A 77 -10.89 3.70 -22.40
N ALA A 78 -9.84 3.85 -23.22
CA ALA A 78 -9.25 2.73 -23.96
C ALA A 78 -8.66 1.67 -23.01
N LEU A 79 -8.02 2.10 -21.92
CA LEU A 79 -7.54 1.20 -20.87
C LEU A 79 -8.70 0.40 -20.25
N ARG A 80 -9.81 1.06 -19.93
CA ARG A 80 -10.98 0.42 -19.32
C ARG A 80 -11.57 -0.64 -20.26
N GLU A 81 -11.79 -0.28 -21.52
CA GLU A 81 -12.31 -1.20 -22.54
C GLU A 81 -11.40 -2.41 -22.71
N LEU A 82 -10.09 -2.19 -22.73
CA LEU A 82 -9.10 -3.25 -22.81
C LEU A 82 -9.17 -4.22 -21.62
N ILE A 83 -9.26 -3.69 -20.40
CA ILE A 83 -9.39 -4.51 -19.18
C ILE A 83 -10.67 -5.34 -19.24
N TYR A 84 -11.80 -4.72 -19.57
CA TYR A 84 -13.10 -5.39 -19.59
C TYR A 84 -13.19 -6.46 -20.68
N ALA A 85 -12.57 -6.23 -21.83
CA ALA A 85 -12.57 -7.17 -22.95
C ALA A 85 -11.61 -8.37 -22.74
N THR A 86 -10.74 -8.33 -21.74
CA THR A 86 -9.72 -9.38 -21.54
C THR A 86 -10.32 -10.70 -21.06
N ASP A 87 -11.25 -10.65 -20.10
CA ASP A 87 -11.84 -11.84 -19.48
C ASP A 87 -13.22 -11.47 -18.89
N PRO A 88 -14.25 -12.34 -18.98
CA PRO A 88 -15.55 -12.07 -18.38
C PRO A 88 -15.49 -11.70 -16.89
N ALA A 89 -14.52 -12.22 -16.13
CA ALA A 89 -14.35 -11.88 -14.72
C ALA A 89 -13.91 -10.41 -14.49
N LEU A 90 -13.38 -9.76 -15.52
CA LEU A 90 -12.93 -8.36 -15.52
C LEU A 90 -13.98 -7.40 -16.07
N GLU A 91 -15.13 -7.90 -16.56
CA GLU A 91 -16.23 -7.05 -16.99
C GLU A 91 -16.72 -6.17 -15.83
N ASN A 92 -16.86 -4.86 -16.07
CA ASN A 92 -17.26 -3.88 -15.05
C ASN A 92 -16.36 -3.84 -13.81
N LEU A 93 -15.09 -4.27 -13.94
CA LEU A 93 -14.13 -4.20 -12.85
C LEU A 93 -14.02 -2.77 -12.31
N ARG A 94 -14.23 -2.60 -11.00
CA ARG A 94 -14.01 -1.32 -10.34
C ARG A 94 -12.56 -0.90 -10.48
N LEU A 95 -12.38 0.30 -11.05
CA LEU A 95 -11.11 1.00 -11.12
C LEU A 95 -11.11 2.08 -10.04
N ASN A 96 -10.33 1.88 -8.98
CA ASN A 96 -10.18 2.87 -7.91
C ASN A 96 -9.30 4.01 -8.42
N ILE A 97 -9.90 5.16 -8.68
CA ILE A 97 -9.19 6.38 -9.06
C ILE A 97 -8.67 7.04 -7.78
N ALA A 98 -7.42 7.50 -7.82
CA ALA A 98 -6.79 8.26 -6.75
C ALA A 98 -7.62 9.48 -6.30
N ILE A 99 -7.57 9.78 -4.99
CA ILE A 99 -8.31 10.93 -4.42
C ILE A 99 -7.50 12.22 -4.54
N ASP A 100 -6.18 12.10 -4.37
CA ASP A 100 -5.22 13.20 -4.38
C ASP A 100 -4.07 12.81 -5.31
N ASP A 101 -4.06 13.37 -6.52
CA ASP A 101 -3.19 12.94 -7.61
C ASP A 101 -2.58 14.14 -8.33
N ASP A 102 -1.26 14.17 -8.38
CA ASP A 102 -0.47 15.13 -9.16
C ASP A 102 -0.04 14.57 -10.53
N GLY A 103 -0.52 13.37 -10.87
CA GLY A 103 -0.20 12.63 -12.09
C GLY A 103 1.16 11.95 -12.07
N LYS A 104 1.96 12.09 -10.99
CA LYS A 104 3.38 11.68 -10.95
C LYS A 104 3.62 10.46 -10.07
N SER A 105 2.64 9.56 -9.99
CA SER A 105 2.71 8.32 -9.21
C SER A 105 3.78 7.35 -9.68
N PHE A 106 3.95 7.20 -11.00
CA PHE A 106 4.85 6.22 -11.62
C PHE A 106 5.54 6.77 -12.87
N TRP A 107 6.75 6.31 -13.15
CA TRP A 107 7.54 6.69 -14.34
C TRP A 107 7.98 5.48 -15.17
N VAL A 108 7.55 4.28 -14.79
CA VAL A 108 7.90 3.04 -15.50
C VAL A 108 6.88 1.96 -15.24
N LEU A 109 6.60 1.13 -16.26
CA LEU A 109 5.78 -0.06 -16.12
C LEU A 109 6.61 -1.25 -15.64
N ARG A 110 6.19 -1.87 -14.53
CA ARG A 110 6.78 -3.08 -13.96
C ARG A 110 5.69 -4.13 -13.77
N MET A 111 5.61 -5.08 -14.69
CA MET A 111 4.70 -6.21 -14.58
C MET A 111 5.49 -7.45 -14.16
N LYS A 112 5.05 -8.11 -13.09
CA LYS A 112 5.74 -9.28 -12.55
C LYS A 112 4.77 -10.43 -12.31
N VAL A 113 5.14 -11.61 -12.79
CA VAL A 113 4.48 -12.85 -12.38
C VAL A 113 4.93 -13.21 -10.95
N ARG A 114 3.98 -13.66 -10.15
CA ARG A 114 4.12 -14.03 -8.75
C ARG A 114 3.38 -15.33 -8.49
N GLU A 115 3.74 -16.01 -7.40
CA GLU A 115 2.95 -17.15 -6.90
C GLU A 115 1.57 -16.70 -6.44
N ARG A 116 1.51 -15.55 -5.75
CA ARG A 116 0.28 -14.91 -5.24
C ARG A 116 0.31 -13.42 -5.53
N VAL A 117 -0.85 -12.81 -5.80
CA VAL A 117 -0.97 -11.36 -6.04
C VAL A 117 -0.80 -10.53 -4.77
N VAL A 118 -1.04 -11.16 -3.61
CA VAL A 118 -0.68 -10.70 -2.28
C VAL A 118 -0.09 -11.88 -1.52
N ALA A 119 1.08 -11.71 -0.91
CA ALA A 119 1.72 -12.77 -0.13
C ALA A 119 1.03 -12.93 1.24
N ASP A 120 0.07 -13.86 1.31
CA ASP A 120 -0.70 -14.15 2.53
C ASP A 120 -0.12 -15.31 3.37
N GLY A 121 0.71 -16.18 2.79
CA GLY A 121 1.31 -17.35 3.48
C GLY A 121 0.33 -18.33 4.12
N ILE A 122 -0.89 -18.41 3.61
CA ILE A 122 -1.86 -19.45 3.94
C ILE A 122 -1.50 -20.71 3.15
N ASP A 123 -1.10 -21.78 3.83
CA ASP A 123 -0.79 -23.08 3.21
C ASP A 123 -1.79 -24.18 3.62
N ASP A 124 -2.93 -23.77 4.18
CA ASP A 124 -4.05 -24.65 4.54
C ASP A 124 -4.90 -24.98 3.30
N GLU A 125 -4.93 -26.25 2.90
CA GLU A 125 -5.69 -26.72 1.74
C GLU A 125 -7.22 -26.64 1.93
N THR A 126 -7.69 -26.55 3.18
CA THR A 126 -9.11 -26.41 3.51
C THR A 126 -9.60 -24.96 3.41
N PHE A 127 -8.68 -24.00 3.33
CA PHE A 127 -9.01 -22.59 3.19
C PHE A 127 -9.58 -22.28 1.80
N ASN A 128 -10.77 -21.69 1.76
CA ASN A 128 -11.38 -21.21 0.53
C ASN A 128 -11.33 -19.66 0.46
N PRO A 129 -10.48 -19.06 -0.39
CA PRO A 129 -10.39 -17.59 -0.51
C PRO A 129 -11.65 -16.94 -1.09
N ALA A 130 -12.57 -17.71 -1.69
CA ALA A 130 -13.83 -17.19 -2.20
C ALA A 130 -14.90 -17.02 -1.10
N ASN A 131 -14.70 -17.61 0.09
CA ASN A 131 -15.62 -17.45 1.22
C ASN A 131 -15.31 -16.15 1.98
N THR A 132 -15.50 -15.01 1.32
CA THR A 132 -15.18 -13.69 1.87
C THR A 132 -16.22 -13.21 2.87
N GLY A 133 -15.85 -12.23 3.67
CA GLY A 133 -16.81 -11.47 4.49
C GLY A 133 -17.80 -10.67 3.63
N GLN A 134 -18.72 -9.98 4.30
CA GLN A 134 -19.70 -9.13 3.63
C GLN A 134 -19.13 -7.73 3.34
N TYR A 135 -19.34 -7.25 2.12
CA TYR A 135 -18.92 -5.90 1.74
C TYR A 135 -19.76 -4.83 2.43
N LEU A 136 -19.11 -3.78 2.93
CA LEU A 136 -19.74 -2.58 3.44
C LEU A 136 -19.48 -1.39 2.51
N LYS A 137 -20.56 -0.71 2.11
CA LYS A 137 -20.52 0.59 1.44
C LYS A 137 -20.25 1.70 2.43
N ALA A 138 -19.95 2.90 1.92
CA ALA A 138 -19.55 4.03 2.76
C ALA A 138 -20.54 4.41 3.88
N HIS A 139 -21.85 4.40 3.62
CA HIS A 139 -22.86 4.67 4.66
C HIS A 139 -22.90 3.56 5.73
N GLU A 140 -22.84 2.29 5.32
CA GLU A 140 -22.82 1.14 6.23
C GLU A 140 -21.55 1.14 7.10
N VAL A 141 -20.41 1.57 6.55
CA VAL A 141 -19.18 1.79 7.33
C VAL A 141 -19.40 2.84 8.42
N ASN A 142 -20.06 3.95 8.07
CA ASN A 142 -20.36 5.00 9.03
C ASN A 142 -21.36 4.58 10.12
N GLU A 143 -22.29 3.69 9.80
CA GLU A 143 -23.21 3.11 10.79
C GLU A 143 -22.48 2.12 11.71
N MET A 144 -21.69 1.21 11.13
CA MET A 144 -20.96 0.18 11.85
C MET A 144 -19.89 0.75 12.79
N ILE A 145 -19.27 1.88 12.47
CA ILE A 145 -18.24 2.49 13.33
C ILE A 145 -18.81 3.05 14.64
N ASP A 146 -20.11 3.36 14.68
CA ASP A 146 -20.79 3.85 15.88
C ASP A 146 -21.38 2.72 16.74
N ASP A 147 -21.41 1.49 16.22
CA ASP A 147 -21.91 0.33 16.95
C ASP A 147 -20.87 -0.17 17.97
N PRO A 148 -21.16 -0.14 19.29
CA PRO A 148 -20.25 -0.62 20.33
C PRO A 148 -19.97 -2.13 20.26
N ASN A 149 -20.79 -2.90 19.53
CA ASN A 149 -20.55 -4.32 19.26
C ASN A 149 -19.67 -4.58 18.02
N THR A 150 -19.17 -3.52 17.39
CA THR A 150 -18.32 -3.60 16.21
C THR A 150 -16.87 -3.26 16.54
N VAL A 151 -15.94 -4.04 15.99
CA VAL A 151 -14.51 -3.77 16.03
C VAL A 151 -13.98 -3.55 14.62
N PHE A 152 -13.28 -2.43 14.43
CA PHE A 152 -12.60 -2.13 13.17
C PHE A 152 -11.16 -2.62 13.26
N VAL A 153 -10.67 -3.26 12.20
CA VAL A 153 -9.33 -3.85 12.13
C VAL A 153 -8.63 -3.33 10.88
N ASP A 154 -7.51 -2.65 11.10
CA ASP A 154 -6.65 -2.19 10.02
C ASP A 154 -5.74 -3.34 9.56
N MET A 155 -5.98 -3.86 8.36
CA MET A 155 -5.14 -4.89 7.74
C MET A 155 -4.01 -4.28 6.90
N ARG A 156 -3.63 -3.05 7.21
CA ARG A 156 -2.45 -2.39 6.66
C ARG A 156 -1.23 -2.58 7.55
N ASN A 157 -0.05 -2.27 7.03
CA ASN A 157 1.16 -2.30 7.84
C ASN A 157 1.18 -1.09 8.80
N HIS A 158 2.01 -1.15 9.84
CA HIS A 158 2.04 -0.12 10.90
C HIS A 158 2.31 1.31 10.38
N TYR A 159 3.20 1.45 9.39
CA TYR A 159 3.51 2.76 8.78
C TYR A 159 2.33 3.34 8.01
N GLU A 160 1.39 2.50 7.56
CA GLU A 160 0.16 2.95 6.92
C GLU A 160 -0.87 3.40 7.98
N TYR A 161 -0.94 2.69 9.11
CA TYR A 161 -1.83 2.97 10.25
C TYR A 161 -1.44 4.22 11.03
N GLU A 162 -0.14 4.50 11.18
CA GLU A 162 0.33 5.61 12.00
C GLU A 162 -0.06 6.99 11.44
N VAL A 163 -0.18 7.12 10.11
CA VAL A 163 -0.51 8.39 9.43
C VAL A 163 -1.98 8.62 9.16
N GLY A 164 -2.80 7.59 9.26
CA GLY A 164 -4.24 7.71 9.07
C GLY A 164 -4.95 6.40 9.35
N ARG A 165 -6.17 6.45 9.87
CA ARG A 165 -6.96 5.28 10.27
C ARG A 165 -8.42 5.65 10.50
N PHE A 166 -9.30 4.67 10.50
CA PHE A 166 -10.65 4.85 11.05
C PHE A 166 -10.60 5.06 12.57
N ASP A 167 -11.54 5.84 13.09
CA ASP A 167 -11.72 6.04 14.53
C ASP A 167 -11.82 4.68 15.25
N ASN A 168 -11.09 4.53 16.36
CA ASN A 168 -11.05 3.31 17.20
C ASN A 168 -10.60 2.01 16.48
N ALA A 169 -10.03 2.08 15.28
CA ALA A 169 -9.52 0.89 14.61
C ALA A 169 -8.35 0.26 15.36
N ILE A 170 -8.32 -1.07 15.39
CA ILE A 170 -7.24 -1.87 15.96
C ILE A 170 -6.15 -2.06 14.89
N GLU A 171 -4.90 -1.77 15.27
CA GLU A 171 -3.71 -2.09 14.50
C GLU A 171 -3.26 -3.52 14.78
N ILE A 172 -2.90 -4.26 13.73
CA ILE A 172 -2.20 -5.54 13.88
C ILE A 172 -0.70 -5.29 13.76
N PRO A 173 0.11 -5.46 14.83
CA PRO A 173 1.49 -5.00 14.90
C PRO A 173 2.45 -5.95 14.18
N SER A 174 2.34 -6.01 12.86
CA SER A 174 3.15 -6.88 12.01
C SER A 174 3.68 -6.18 10.77
N ASP A 175 4.87 -6.61 10.34
CA ASP A 175 5.61 -6.03 9.21
C ASP A 175 5.16 -6.58 7.84
N THR A 176 4.43 -7.71 7.82
CA THR A 176 3.99 -8.35 6.57
C THR A 176 2.56 -8.87 6.67
N PHE A 177 1.84 -8.84 5.55
CA PHE A 177 0.47 -9.37 5.50
C PHE A 177 0.37 -10.85 5.88
N ARG A 178 1.41 -11.65 5.55
CA ARG A 178 1.50 -13.05 5.96
C ARG A 178 1.49 -13.24 7.47
N GLU A 179 2.25 -12.42 8.18
CA GLU A 179 2.31 -12.46 9.64
C GLU A 179 1.05 -11.85 10.28
N GLN A 180 0.42 -10.86 9.63
CA GLN A 180 -0.78 -10.19 10.13
C GLN A 180 -1.98 -11.13 10.29
N LEU A 181 -2.18 -12.08 9.37
CA LEU A 181 -3.35 -12.95 9.39
C LEU A 181 -3.49 -13.80 10.67
N PRO A 182 -2.51 -14.63 11.06
CA PRO A 182 -2.59 -15.39 12.31
C PRO A 182 -2.63 -14.47 13.54
N MET A 183 -1.92 -13.35 13.52
CA MET A 183 -1.96 -12.38 14.63
C MET A 183 -3.33 -11.74 14.81
N ALA A 184 -4.03 -11.40 13.72
CA ALA A 184 -5.39 -10.87 13.79
C ALA A 184 -6.35 -11.88 14.42
N VAL A 185 -6.24 -13.16 14.05
CA VAL A 185 -7.04 -14.23 14.66
C VAL A 185 -6.76 -14.35 16.15
N GLU A 186 -5.49 -14.36 16.56
CA GLU A 186 -5.06 -14.46 17.96
C GLU A 186 -5.53 -13.27 18.80
N MET A 187 -5.28 -12.04 18.32
CA MET A 187 -5.67 -10.81 19.02
C MET A 187 -7.18 -10.65 19.16
N LEU A 188 -7.95 -11.24 18.24
CA LEU A 188 -9.40 -11.09 18.19
C LEU A 188 -10.18 -12.32 18.68
N GLN A 189 -9.53 -13.30 19.33
CA GLN A 189 -10.19 -14.56 19.70
C GLN A 189 -11.41 -14.37 20.61
N GLU A 190 -11.41 -13.35 21.46
CA GLU A 190 -12.53 -13.05 22.38
C GLU A 190 -13.67 -12.28 21.68
N GLN A 191 -13.47 -11.85 20.44
CA GLN A 191 -14.40 -11.04 19.65
C GLN A 191 -15.07 -11.85 18.53
N LYS A 192 -15.02 -13.19 18.56
CA LYS A 192 -15.61 -14.05 17.52
C LYS A 192 -17.12 -13.86 17.29
N ASP A 193 -17.84 -13.42 18.31
CA ASP A 193 -19.27 -13.12 18.26
C ASP A 193 -19.58 -11.65 17.92
N LYS A 194 -18.58 -10.77 17.93
CA LYS A 194 -18.71 -9.36 17.55
C LYS A 194 -18.71 -9.19 16.04
N ASN A 195 -19.15 -8.03 15.57
CA ASN A 195 -18.93 -7.61 14.20
C ASN A 195 -17.46 -7.22 14.01
N VAL A 196 -16.76 -7.85 13.08
CA VAL A 196 -15.37 -7.54 12.73
C VAL A 196 -15.35 -6.87 11.35
N VAL A 197 -15.03 -5.59 11.29
CA VAL A 197 -14.92 -4.83 10.05
C VAL A 197 -13.45 -4.65 9.70
N MET A 198 -13.02 -5.20 8.56
CA MET A 198 -11.63 -5.15 8.11
C MET A 198 -11.49 -4.16 6.97
N TYR A 199 -10.37 -3.42 6.93
CA TYR A 199 -10.09 -2.51 5.82
C TYR A 199 -8.62 -2.45 5.47
N CYS A 200 -8.36 -2.02 4.24
CA CYS A 200 -7.03 -1.65 3.76
C CYS A 200 -7.15 -0.58 2.67
N THR A 201 -6.04 -0.19 2.05
CA THR A 201 -5.98 0.90 1.05
C THR A 201 -6.99 0.72 -0.09
N GLY A 202 -6.97 -0.44 -0.76
CA GLY A 202 -7.78 -0.69 -1.95
C GLY A 202 -8.69 -1.93 -1.89
N GLY A 203 -8.69 -2.67 -0.78
CA GLY A 203 -9.57 -3.83 -0.53
C GLY A 203 -8.92 -5.22 -0.69
N ILE A 204 -7.89 -5.37 -1.55
CA ILE A 204 -7.33 -6.69 -1.91
C ILE A 204 -6.87 -7.57 -0.73
N ARG A 205 -6.30 -6.97 0.33
CA ARG A 205 -5.88 -7.71 1.53
C ARG A 205 -7.09 -8.25 2.29
N CYS A 206 -8.17 -7.46 2.36
CA CYS A 206 -9.36 -7.79 3.13
C CYS A 206 -10.21 -8.89 2.49
N GLU A 207 -10.07 -9.13 1.18
CA GLU A 207 -10.63 -10.33 0.53
C GLU A 207 -10.15 -11.60 1.23
N LYS A 208 -8.83 -11.79 1.31
CA LYS A 208 -8.23 -12.96 1.97
C LYS A 208 -8.35 -12.89 3.49
N ALA A 209 -8.18 -11.71 4.07
CA ALA A 209 -8.25 -11.57 5.53
C ALA A 209 -9.65 -11.87 6.07
N SER A 210 -10.70 -11.39 5.41
CA SER A 210 -12.08 -11.67 5.84
C SER A 210 -12.41 -13.16 5.73
N ALA A 211 -12.03 -13.79 4.62
CA ALA A 211 -12.17 -15.24 4.46
C ALA A 211 -11.39 -16.01 5.52
N TYR A 212 -10.18 -15.55 5.87
CA TYR A 212 -9.34 -16.20 6.87
C TYR A 212 -9.94 -16.08 8.28
N MET A 213 -10.54 -14.94 8.63
CA MET A 213 -11.26 -14.78 9.90
C MET A 213 -12.48 -15.72 9.95
N LEU A 214 -13.28 -15.79 8.88
CA LEU A 214 -14.43 -16.72 8.81
C LEU A 214 -13.97 -18.19 8.98
N HIS A 215 -12.89 -18.59 8.30
CA HIS A 215 -12.28 -19.91 8.44
C HIS A 215 -11.89 -20.25 9.88
N ASN A 216 -11.48 -19.24 10.66
CA ASN A 216 -11.07 -19.38 12.06
C ASN A 216 -12.24 -19.22 13.06
N GLY A 217 -13.48 -19.25 12.58
CA GLY A 217 -14.68 -19.32 13.42
C GLY A 217 -15.22 -17.97 13.90
N PHE A 218 -14.81 -16.87 13.27
CA PHE A 218 -15.49 -15.59 13.43
C PHE A 218 -16.82 -15.62 12.67
N LYS A 219 -17.90 -15.13 13.28
CA LYS A 219 -19.25 -15.26 12.71
C LYS A 219 -19.63 -14.10 11.80
N ASN A 220 -19.34 -12.87 12.25
CA ASN A 220 -19.80 -11.65 11.61
C ASN A 220 -18.60 -10.87 11.08
N VAL A 221 -18.12 -11.24 9.89
CA VAL A 221 -16.95 -10.61 9.27
C VAL A 221 -17.37 -9.76 8.07
N TYR A 222 -16.92 -8.52 8.07
CA TYR A 222 -17.20 -7.52 7.07
C TYR A 222 -15.91 -6.90 6.55
N HIS A 223 -15.96 -6.29 5.37
CA HIS A 223 -14.85 -5.53 4.83
C HIS A 223 -15.30 -4.36 3.97
N VAL A 224 -14.53 -3.28 4.02
CA VAL A 224 -14.85 -2.03 3.32
C VAL A 224 -14.71 -2.23 1.81
N GLU A 225 -15.82 -2.04 1.09
CA GLU A 225 -15.87 -2.21 -0.36
C GLU A 225 -14.91 -1.23 -1.05
N GLY A 226 -13.95 -1.77 -1.81
CA GLY A 226 -12.94 -0.97 -2.52
C GLY A 226 -11.90 -0.30 -1.60
N GLY A 227 -11.93 -0.58 -0.30
CA GLY A 227 -10.99 -0.04 0.68
C GLY A 227 -11.18 1.45 1.00
N ILE A 228 -10.15 2.04 1.62
CA ILE A 228 -10.15 3.44 2.05
C ILE A 228 -10.40 4.40 0.88
N ILE A 229 -9.81 4.11 -0.30
CA ILE A 229 -9.94 4.97 -1.48
C ILE A 229 -11.42 5.09 -1.90
N GLU A 230 -12.10 3.96 -2.06
CA GLU A 230 -13.50 3.96 -2.48
C GLU A 230 -14.42 4.49 -1.38
N TYR A 231 -14.17 4.15 -0.11
CA TYR A 231 -14.90 4.71 1.03
C TYR A 231 -14.87 6.24 1.01
N ALA A 232 -13.68 6.85 0.95
CA ALA A 232 -13.55 8.30 1.03
C ALA A 232 -14.17 8.99 -0.19
N ARG A 233 -14.06 8.40 -1.39
CA ARG A 233 -14.73 8.90 -2.59
C ARG A 233 -16.26 8.86 -2.43
N LYS A 234 -16.83 7.73 -2.04
CA LYS A 234 -18.27 7.56 -1.87
C LYS A 234 -18.85 8.38 -0.74
N ALA A 235 -18.13 8.48 0.38
CA ALA A 235 -18.53 9.33 1.50
C ALA A 235 -18.61 10.81 1.07
N LYS A 236 -17.61 11.30 0.31
CA LYS A 236 -17.65 12.67 -0.25
C LYS A 236 -18.81 12.85 -1.25
N GLU A 237 -18.98 11.93 -2.19
CA GLU A 237 -20.08 11.97 -3.18
C GLU A 237 -21.47 11.99 -2.51
N GLN A 238 -21.62 11.31 -1.37
CA GLN A 238 -22.88 11.19 -0.63
C GLN A 238 -23.05 12.25 0.47
N GLY A 239 -22.07 13.13 0.67
CA GLY A 239 -22.10 14.12 1.76
C GLY A 239 -22.03 13.52 3.17
N LEU A 240 -21.45 12.32 3.31
CA LEU A 240 -21.29 11.63 4.59
C LEU A 240 -20.08 12.19 5.37
N PRO A 241 -20.11 12.14 6.71
CA PRO A 241 -18.94 12.48 7.52
C PRO A 241 -17.80 11.51 7.24
N LEU A 242 -16.58 12.04 7.03
CA LEU A 242 -15.38 11.24 6.86
C LEU A 242 -14.91 10.69 8.21
N ARG A 243 -15.02 9.37 8.38
CA ARG A 243 -14.64 8.62 9.57
C ARG A 243 -13.20 8.11 9.54
N PHE A 244 -12.59 8.04 8.36
CA PHE A 244 -11.15 7.83 8.23
C PHE A 244 -10.43 9.16 8.45
N LYS A 245 -9.52 9.21 9.42
CA LYS A 245 -8.76 10.41 9.79
C LYS A 245 -7.35 10.36 9.23
N GLY A 246 -6.86 11.49 8.75
CA GLY A 246 -5.48 11.70 8.31
C GLY A 246 -5.21 11.26 6.88
N LYS A 247 -4.05 10.60 6.68
CA LYS A 247 -3.52 10.26 5.36
C LYS A 247 -3.67 8.77 5.05
N ASN A 248 -4.14 8.44 3.86
CA ASN A 248 -4.08 7.08 3.34
C ASN A 248 -2.72 6.86 2.67
N PHE A 249 -1.87 5.98 3.19
CA PHE A 249 -0.61 5.65 2.55
C PHE A 249 -0.83 4.91 1.22
N VAL A 250 -0.10 5.32 0.16
CA VAL A 250 -0.13 4.67 -1.16
C VAL A 250 1.27 4.25 -1.60
N PHE A 251 1.34 3.16 -2.37
CA PHE A 251 2.58 2.45 -2.70
C PHE A 251 3.25 2.97 -4.00
N ASP A 252 3.23 4.28 -4.17
CA ASP A 252 3.77 5.00 -5.32
C ASP A 252 4.55 6.25 -4.88
N ASN A 253 4.97 7.08 -5.82
CA ASN A 253 5.82 8.24 -5.52
C ASN A 253 5.17 9.27 -4.57
N ARG A 254 3.83 9.29 -4.47
CA ARG A 254 3.09 10.26 -3.64
C ARG A 254 3.22 9.94 -2.14
N MET A 255 3.43 8.67 -1.78
CA MET A 255 3.57 8.18 -0.38
C MET A 255 2.41 8.55 0.56
N GLY A 256 1.29 8.99 0.00
CA GLY A 256 0.02 9.15 0.69
C GLY A 256 -0.94 10.09 -0.02
N GLU A 257 -2.22 9.94 0.29
CA GLU A 257 -3.32 10.78 -0.17
C GLU A 257 -4.04 11.36 1.05
N ARG A 258 -4.24 12.68 1.06
CA ARG A 258 -4.92 13.37 2.16
C ARG A 258 -6.41 13.04 2.14
N ILE A 259 -6.92 12.39 3.21
CA ILE A 259 -8.35 12.10 3.35
C ILE A 259 -9.03 13.18 4.18
N THR A 260 -8.44 13.51 5.33
CA THR A 260 -8.83 14.65 6.19
C THR A 260 -7.59 15.41 6.66
N GLU A 261 -7.78 16.61 7.19
CA GLU A 261 -6.70 17.50 7.68
C GLU A 261 -6.06 17.04 9.00
N ASP A 262 -6.56 15.96 9.61
CA ASP A 262 -6.03 15.43 10.85
C ASP A 262 -4.57 14.96 10.67
N THR A 263 -3.67 15.37 11.57
CA THR A 263 -2.29 14.86 11.62
C THR A 263 -2.17 13.91 12.82
N LEU A 264 -2.21 12.60 12.54
CA LEU A 264 -2.18 11.57 13.59
C LEU A 264 -0.75 11.14 13.99
N ALA A 265 0.20 11.31 13.07
CA ALA A 265 1.57 10.88 13.23
C ALA A 265 2.47 11.98 13.81
N GLN A 266 3.69 11.57 14.16
CA GLN A 266 4.74 12.43 14.67
C GLN A 266 6.05 12.11 13.97
N CYS A 267 6.90 13.13 13.84
CA CYS A 267 8.27 12.98 13.37
C CYS A 267 8.99 11.93 14.22
N HIS A 268 9.56 10.91 13.57
CA HIS A 268 10.27 9.83 14.27
C HIS A 268 11.59 10.29 14.91
N GLN A 269 12.04 11.53 14.63
CA GLN A 269 13.30 12.08 15.14
C GLN A 269 13.12 13.10 16.27
N CYS A 270 12.05 13.91 16.25
CA CYS A 270 11.84 14.97 17.23
C CYS A 270 10.46 14.95 17.91
N GLY A 271 9.55 14.06 17.50
CA GLY A 271 8.19 13.97 18.06
C GLY A 271 7.22 15.07 17.64
N ALA A 272 7.66 16.07 16.85
CA ALA A 272 6.77 17.12 16.35
C ALA A 272 5.66 16.51 15.47
N PRO A 273 4.40 17.00 15.54
CA PRO A 273 3.32 16.52 14.67
C PRO A 273 3.68 16.65 13.19
N CYS A 274 3.70 15.54 12.47
CA CYS A 274 3.81 15.48 11.02
C CYS A 274 3.52 14.04 10.53
N ASP A 275 3.14 13.91 9.27
CA ASP A 275 2.80 12.63 8.62
C ASP A 275 3.47 12.46 7.25
N ALA A 276 4.57 13.21 7.04
CA ALA A 276 5.37 13.18 5.84
C ALA A 276 6.31 11.95 5.86
N HIS A 277 5.88 10.88 5.20
CA HIS A 277 6.72 9.75 4.89
C HIS A 277 7.85 10.13 3.94
N THR A 278 9.03 9.62 4.21
CA THR A 278 10.20 9.73 3.34
C THR A 278 11.09 8.50 3.48
N ASN A 279 11.98 8.31 2.51
CA ASN A 279 13.03 7.31 2.61
C ASN A 279 14.34 7.99 2.99
N CYS A 280 15.11 7.36 3.88
CA CYS A 280 16.45 7.83 4.22
C CYS A 280 17.28 8.01 2.94
N ARG A 281 17.85 9.20 2.76
CA ARG A 281 18.66 9.55 1.58
C ARG A 281 20.00 8.81 1.49
N ASN A 282 20.46 8.18 2.57
CA ASN A 282 21.56 7.23 2.46
C ASN A 282 21.10 5.97 1.70
N ASP A 283 21.64 5.78 0.49
CA ASP A 283 21.38 4.62 -0.37
C ASP A 283 21.74 3.26 0.28
N GLY A 284 22.49 3.24 1.38
CA GLY A 284 22.74 2.02 2.15
C GLY A 284 21.66 1.69 3.19
N CYS A 285 20.75 2.64 3.43
CA CYS A 285 19.74 2.57 4.48
C CYS A 285 18.35 2.29 3.90
N HIS A 286 17.83 3.20 3.06
CA HIS A 286 16.47 3.12 2.51
C HIS A 286 15.36 2.94 3.55
N LEU A 287 15.58 3.35 4.81
CA LEU A 287 14.57 3.32 5.86
C LEU A 287 13.39 4.21 5.47
N LEU A 288 12.17 3.66 5.40
CA LEU A 288 10.93 4.42 5.34
C LEU A 288 10.57 4.92 6.75
N PHE A 289 10.42 6.23 6.92
CA PHE A 289 10.12 6.87 8.21
C PHE A 289 9.41 8.21 8.02
N ILE A 290 8.94 8.81 9.11
CA ILE A 290 8.26 10.11 9.11
C ILE A 290 9.22 11.20 9.57
N GLN A 291 9.34 12.26 8.76
CA GLN A 291 10.29 13.35 9.00
C GLN A 291 9.63 14.72 8.82
N CYS A 292 9.74 15.58 9.82
CA CYS A 292 9.31 16.99 9.68
C CYS A 292 10.37 17.83 8.93
N PRO A 293 9.99 18.99 8.37
CA PRO A 293 10.91 19.84 7.60
C PRO A 293 12.19 20.23 8.36
N SER A 294 12.10 20.57 9.65
CA SER A 294 13.27 20.94 10.46
C SER A 294 14.25 19.79 10.65
N CYS A 295 13.75 18.56 10.82
CA CYS A 295 14.61 17.39 10.88
C CYS A 295 15.16 17.01 9.50
N ALA A 296 14.40 17.22 8.42
CA ALA A 296 14.89 17.01 7.06
C ALA A 296 16.08 17.93 6.75
N GLU A 297 16.05 19.18 7.20
CA GLU A 297 17.18 20.11 7.11
C GLU A 297 18.36 19.65 8.00
N LYS A 298 18.10 19.40 9.30
CA LYS A 298 19.12 18.99 10.27
C LYS A 298 19.88 17.71 9.87
N TYR A 299 19.18 16.72 9.32
CA TYR A 299 19.75 15.42 8.96
C TYR A 299 19.94 15.25 7.44
N GLU A 300 19.76 16.31 6.65
CA GLU A 300 19.86 16.30 5.19
C GLU A 300 19.00 15.22 4.52
N GLY A 301 17.82 14.94 5.07
CA GLY A 301 16.89 13.90 4.62
C GLY A 301 17.27 12.47 5.02
N CYS A 302 18.23 12.30 5.93
CA CYS A 302 18.56 10.99 6.51
C CYS A 302 17.80 10.73 7.81
N CYS A 303 17.67 9.45 8.16
CA CYS A 303 16.98 9.03 9.39
C CYS A 303 17.81 9.27 10.67
N SER A 304 19.12 9.47 10.56
CA SER A 304 20.02 9.70 11.69
C SER A 304 21.28 10.45 11.26
N SER A 305 22.02 11.00 12.22
CA SER A 305 23.34 11.61 12.00
C SER A 305 24.33 10.61 11.39
N SER A 306 24.33 9.36 11.87
CA SER A 306 25.15 8.28 11.31
C SER A 306 24.87 8.05 9.82
N CYS A 307 23.60 8.08 9.41
CA CYS A 307 23.25 7.98 7.99
C CYS A 307 23.68 9.21 7.19
N THR A 308 23.58 10.42 7.77
CA THR A 308 24.09 11.65 7.15
C THR A 308 25.60 11.57 6.93
N GLU A 309 26.36 11.11 7.93
CA GLU A 309 27.80 10.91 7.84
C GLU A 309 28.17 9.87 6.78
N GLU A 310 27.52 8.70 6.79
CA GLU A 310 27.77 7.64 5.81
C GLU A 310 27.49 8.10 4.38
N MET A 311 26.39 8.84 4.15
CA MET A 311 26.01 9.37 2.84
C MET A 311 27.06 10.32 2.25
N LYS A 312 27.84 11.01 3.10
CA LYS A 312 28.87 11.98 2.68
C LYS A 312 30.23 11.35 2.38
N LEU A 313 30.43 10.07 2.70
CA LEU A 313 31.70 9.38 2.43
C LEU A 313 31.93 9.17 0.94
N PRO A 314 33.18 8.96 0.49
CA PRO A 314 33.46 8.52 -0.87
C PRO A 314 32.70 7.22 -1.22
N GLU A 315 32.28 7.07 -2.47
CA GLU A 315 31.45 5.93 -2.90
C GLU A 315 32.07 4.56 -2.57
N GLN A 316 33.40 4.45 -2.66
CA GLN A 316 34.11 3.22 -2.31
C GLN A 316 33.96 2.86 -0.82
N GLU A 317 34.01 3.85 0.06
CA GLU A 317 33.81 3.65 1.50
C GLU A 317 32.35 3.37 1.84
N GLN A 318 31.40 4.03 1.17
CA GLN A 318 29.98 3.70 1.28
C GLN A 318 29.74 2.23 0.91
N ARG A 319 30.30 1.78 -0.21
CA ARG A 319 30.22 0.37 -0.66
C ARG A 319 30.86 -0.58 0.36
N ALA A 320 32.03 -0.24 0.91
CA ALA A 320 32.70 -1.04 1.93
C ALA A 320 31.86 -1.16 3.22
N ARG A 321 31.24 -0.06 3.68
CA ARG A 321 30.34 -0.08 4.86
C ARG A 321 29.05 -0.85 4.63
N ARG A 322 28.59 -0.90 3.38
CA ARG A 322 27.41 -1.70 2.97
C ARG A 322 27.73 -3.18 2.78
N ALA A 323 28.99 -3.53 2.51
CA ALA A 323 29.39 -4.92 2.30
C ALA A 323 29.06 -5.76 3.56
N GLY A 324 28.27 -6.82 3.36
CA GLY A 324 27.82 -7.69 4.46
C GLY A 324 26.54 -7.23 5.18
N ARG A 325 25.97 -6.07 4.85
CA ARG A 325 24.64 -5.69 5.37
C ARG A 325 23.56 -6.47 4.63
N GLU A 326 22.60 -7.00 5.38
CA GLU A 326 21.41 -7.60 4.80
C GLU A 326 20.58 -6.53 4.08
N VAL A 327 20.23 -6.79 2.82
CA VAL A 327 19.38 -5.91 2.01
C VAL A 327 17.94 -6.31 2.25
N SER A 328 17.30 -5.68 3.23
CA SER A 328 15.86 -5.79 3.47
C SER A 328 15.19 -4.42 3.30
N ASN A 329 13.89 -4.41 2.99
CA ASN A 329 13.10 -3.19 3.06
C ASN A 329 13.07 -2.75 4.53
N LYS A 330 13.80 -1.68 4.85
CA LYS A 330 13.84 -1.13 6.21
C LYS A 330 12.64 -0.20 6.36
N ILE A 331 11.78 -0.49 7.33
CA ILE A 331 10.60 0.31 7.62
C ILE A 331 10.67 0.64 9.11
N PHE A 332 10.61 1.92 9.48
CA PHE A 332 10.70 2.33 10.88
C PHE A 332 9.56 1.69 11.66
N ASN A 333 9.88 0.85 12.64
CA ASN A 333 8.91 0.20 13.50
C ASN A 333 9.27 0.50 14.97
N LYS A 334 8.35 1.17 15.69
CA LYS A 334 8.56 1.55 17.11
C LYS A 334 8.80 0.34 18.02
N SER A 335 8.23 -0.83 17.72
CA SER A 335 8.36 -2.05 18.53
C SER A 335 9.48 -2.99 18.07
N ARG A 336 9.88 -2.94 16.78
CA ARG A 336 10.86 -3.88 16.18
C ARG A 336 12.20 -3.28 15.73
N HIS A 337 12.41 -1.96 15.71
CA HIS A 337 13.71 -1.41 15.32
C HIS A 337 14.63 -1.01 16.48
N ARG A 338 15.71 -1.80 16.59
CA ARG A 338 17.12 -1.40 16.72
C ARG A 338 17.34 0.13 16.82
N LEU A 339 17.24 0.64 18.03
CA LEU A 339 17.97 1.82 18.50
C LEU A 339 19.43 1.43 18.88
N SER A 340 20.10 0.64 18.03
CA SER A 340 21.54 0.55 18.09
C SER A 340 22.08 1.79 17.39
N ASP A 341 22.52 2.74 18.21
CA ASP A 341 23.17 4.02 17.91
C ASP A 341 22.24 5.20 17.56
N GLY A 342 21.69 5.82 18.62
CA GLY A 342 21.64 7.28 18.71
C GLY A 342 20.36 8.01 18.31
N LEU A 343 19.17 7.48 18.60
CA LEU A 343 17.90 8.16 18.29
C LEU A 343 16.94 8.41 19.46
N LEU A 344 17.47 8.38 20.68
CA LEU A 344 16.90 9.12 21.79
C LEU A 344 18.05 9.89 22.44
N ASN A 345 18.30 11.12 21.99
CA ASN A 345 18.97 12.08 22.86
C ASN A 345 18.06 12.25 24.08
N LYS A 346 18.37 11.52 25.16
CA LYS A 346 17.99 11.91 26.50
C LYS A 346 18.90 13.08 26.88
N ASP A 347 18.61 14.25 26.33
CA ASP A 347 19.13 15.49 26.86
C ASP A 347 17.98 16.14 27.64
N ASN A 348 17.94 15.80 28.94
CA ASN A 348 17.50 16.75 29.96
C ASN A 348 18.67 17.68 30.25
#